data_AF-A0A955IAG6-F1
#
_entry.id   AF-A0A955IAG6-F1
#
_cell.length_a   1.000
_cell.length_b   1.000
_cell.length_c   1.000
_cell.angle_alpha   90.00
_cell.angle_beta   90.00
_cell.angle_gamma   90.00
#
_symmetry.space_group_name_H-M   'P 1'
#
loop_
_entity.id
_entity.type
_entity.pdbx_description
1 polymer ?
#
loop_
_entity_poly.entity_id
_entity_poly.type
_entity_poly.pdbx_seq_one_letter_code
_entity_poly.pdbx_strand_id
1 'polypeptide(L)' 'MEYKGYKVESLGTYSLVQIKPKGSGSIPDILKGLYTSTTEAFKAIDLYYNSLKRGKNNGKAEESSSA' A
#
# COMPACT_ATOMS: atom_id res chain seq x y z
N MET A 1 -11.57 -3.98 8.26
CA MET A 1 -10.85 -3.00 9.09
C MET A 1 -10.60 -1.74 8.29
N GLU A 2 -10.46 -0.59 8.94
CA GLU A 2 -10.12 0.66 8.25
C GLU A 2 -8.73 1.14 8.68
N TYR A 3 -7.92 1.62 7.73
CA TYR A 3 -6.57 2.10 7.99
C TYR A 3 -6.18 3.21 7.02
N LYS A 4 -5.84 4.39 7.56
CA LYS A 4 -5.43 5.60 6.80
C LYS A 4 -6.36 5.95 5.63
N GLY A 5 -7.68 5.79 5.81
CA GLY A 5 -8.68 6.09 4.77
C GLY A 5 -8.91 4.99 3.74
N TYR A 6 -8.31 3.81 3.92
CA TYR A 6 -8.60 2.61 3.14
C TYR A 6 -9.33 1.55 3.96
N LYS A 7 -10.16 0.76 3.29
CA LYS A 7 -10.85 -0.40 3.84
C LYS A 7 -10.06 -1.66 3.52
N VAL A 8 -9.68 -2.42 4.54
CA VAL A 8 -9.05 -3.75 4.39
C VAL A 8 -10.12 -4.81 4.65
N GLU A 9 -10.43 -5.60 3.63
CA GLU A 9 -11.41 -6.68 3.67
C GLU A 9 -10.75 -8.03 3.50
N SER A 10 -11.15 -9.00 4.31
CA SER A 10 -10.65 -10.38 4.22
C SER A 10 -11.45 -11.15 3.17
N LEU A 11 -10.74 -11.75 2.22
CA LEU A 11 -11.27 -12.70 1.24
C LEU A 11 -11.18 -14.10 1.86
N GLY A 12 -12.31 -14.58 2.39
CA GLY A 12 -12.38 -15.82 3.19
C GLY A 12 -11.86 -17.09 2.51
N THR A 13 -11.64 -17.09 1.19
CA THR A 13 -11.19 -18.26 0.42
C THR A 13 -9.74 -18.67 0.69
N TYR A 14 -8.87 -17.74 1.12
CA TYR A 14 -7.44 -18.01 1.30
C TYR A 14 -6.81 -17.24 2.47
N SER A 15 -7.62 -16.72 3.40
CA SER A 15 -7.17 -15.76 4.42
C SER A 15 -6.45 -14.53 3.85
N LEU A 16 -6.61 -14.27 2.56
CA LEU A 16 -6.04 -13.10 1.91
C LEU A 16 -6.85 -11.87 2.30
N VAL A 17 -6.21 -10.72 2.26
CA VAL A 17 -6.87 -9.44 2.47
C VAL A 17 -6.68 -8.55 1.25
N GLN A 18 -7.68 -7.74 0.97
CA GLN A 18 -7.67 -6.78 -0.12
C GLN A 18 -7.87 -5.38 0.44
N ILE A 19 -7.11 -4.43 -0.11
CA ILE A 19 -7.28 -3.01 0.17
C ILE A 19 -8.32 -2.45 -0.82
N LYS A 20 -9.28 -1.70 -0.31
CA LYS A 20 -10.31 -1.00 -1.06
C LYS A 20 -10.40 0.47 -0.63
N PRO A 21 -10.83 1.36 -1.53
CA PRO A 21 -11.10 2.75 -1.17
C PRO A 21 -12.28 2.85 -0.20
N LYS A 22 -12.20 3.78 0.77
CA LYS A 22 -13.33 4.12 1.65
C LYS A 22 -14.32 5.02 0.89
N GLY A 23 -15.04 4.45 -0.09
CA GLY A 23 -16.04 5.15 -0.92
C GLY A 23 -15.72 5.09 -2.42
N SER A 24 -16.23 6.05 -3.20
CA SER A 24 -16.06 6.15 -4.67
C SER A 24 -14.67 6.65 -5.10
N GLY A 25 -13.66 6.49 -4.25
CA GLY A 25 -12.28 6.89 -4.55
C GLY A 25 -11.58 5.89 -5.46
N SER A 26 -10.57 6.33 -6.19
CA SER A 26 -9.65 5.42 -6.87
C SER A 26 -8.58 4.94 -5.90
N ILE A 27 -8.29 3.65 -5.91
CA ILE A 27 -7.16 3.07 -5.19
C ILE A 27 -5.92 3.11 -6.10
N PRO A 28 -4.74 3.52 -5.60
CA PRO A 28 -3.49 3.49 -6.36
C PRO A 28 -3.16 2.07 -6.83
N ASP A 29 -2.59 1.91 -8.02
CA ASP A 29 -2.24 0.58 -8.55
C ASP A 29 -1.26 -0.20 -7.66
N ILE A 30 -0.38 0.49 -6.91
CA ILE A 30 0.52 -0.15 -5.93
C ILE A 30 -0.22 -0.78 -4.74
N LEU A 31 -1.44 -0.32 -4.45
CA LEU A 31 -2.32 -0.86 -3.41
C LEU A 31 -3.40 -1.79 -3.99
N LYS A 32 -3.53 -1.89 -5.32
CA LYS A 32 -4.42 -2.84 -5.99
C LYS A 32 -3.76 -4.22 -5.99
N GLY A 33 -3.97 -4.95 -4.90
CA GLY A 33 -3.46 -6.32 -4.76
C GLY A 33 -4.15 -7.10 -3.66
N LEU A 34 -3.80 -8.38 -3.60
CA LEU A 34 -4.14 -9.26 -2.49
C LEU A 34 -2.90 -9.42 -1.61
N TYR A 35 -3.10 -9.38 -0.31
CA TYR A 35 -2.04 -9.50 0.70
C TYR A 35 -2.32 -10.73 1.56
N THR A 36 -1.27 -11.36 2.09
CA THR A 36 -1.43 -12.59 2.87
C THR A 36 -1.94 -12.31 4.29
N SER A 37 -1.85 -11.06 4.75
CA SER A 37 -2.28 -10.66 6.08
C SER A 37 -2.58 -9.16 6.14
N THR A 38 -3.42 -8.77 7.11
CA THR A 38 -3.74 -7.38 7.40
C THR A 38 -2.49 -6.52 7.64
N THR A 39 -1.46 -7.10 8.29
CA THR A 39 -0.17 -6.44 8.55
C THR A 39 0.55 -6.07 7.26
N GLU A 40 0.55 -6.95 6.26
CA GLU A 40 1.16 -6.65 4.95
C GLU A 40 0.40 -5.57 4.20
N ALA A 41 -0.94 -5.62 4.22
CA ALA A 41 -1.76 -4.57 3.65
C ALA A 41 -1.49 -3.20 4.29
N PHE A 42 -1.35 -3.14 5.62
CA PHE A 42 -0.98 -1.92 6.32
C PHE A 42 0.42 -1.42 5.96
N LYS A 43 1.38 -2.34 5.83
CA LYS A 43 2.75 -2.01 5.40
C LYS A 43 2.76 -1.43 3.98
N ALA A 44 1.98 -1.98 3.06
CA ALA A 44 1.85 -1.45 1.70
C ALA A 44 1.27 -0.03 1.70
N ILE A 45 0.22 0.21 2.49
CA ILE A 45 -0.37 1.55 2.66
C ILE A 45 0.69 2.52 3.23
N ASP A 46 1.45 2.10 4.23
CA ASP A 46 2.49 2.94 4.83
C ASP A 46 3.60 3.28 3.84
N LEU A 47 4.09 2.29 3.09
CA LEU A 47 5.07 2.46 2.02
C LEU A 47 4.57 3.43 0.94
N TYR A 48 3.30 3.34 0.55
CA TYR A 48 2.71 4.29 -0.40
C TYR A 48 2.74 5.73 0.14
N TYR A 49 2.29 5.96 1.37
CA TYR A 49 2.35 7.30 1.99
C TYR A 49 3.79 7.79 2.19
N ASN A 50 4.73 6.90 2.49
CA ASN A 50 6.14 7.25 2.60
C ASN A 50 6.74 7.62 1.23
N SER A 51 6.38 6.87 0.18
CA SER A 51 6.75 7.18 -1.20
C SER A 51 6.21 8.54 -1.65
N LEU A 52 4.95 8.86 -1.33
CA LEU A 52 4.37 10.18 -1.58
C LEU A 52 5.12 11.30 -0.85
N LYS A 53 5.56 11.07 0.40
CA LYS A 53 6.37 12.04 1.15
C LYS A 53 7.76 12.24 0.55
N ARG A 54 8.41 11.18 0.08
CA ARG A 54 9.72 11.26 -0.59
C ARG A 54 9.65 11.94 -1.95
N GLY A 55 8.53 11.86 -2.65
CA GLY A 55 8.32 12.54 -3.93
C GLY A 55 8.23 14.07 -3.87
N LYS A 56 8.23 14.67 -2.67
CA LYS A 56 8.21 16.14 -2.51
C LYS A 56 9.60 16.77 -2.33
N ASN A 57 10.65 15.96 -2.31
CA ASN A 57 12.03 16.47 -2.32
C ASN A 57 12.70 16.10 -3.64
N ASN A 58 12.97 17.11 -4.45
CA ASN A 58 13.86 17.06 -5.61
C ASN A 58 15.13 16.23 -5.34
N GLY A 59 15.49 15.38 -6.31
CA GLY A 59 16.88 15.09 -6.66
C GLY A 59 17.51 13.81 -6.11
N LYS A 60 18.07 13.03 -7.04
CA LYS A 60 19.02 11.91 -6.87
C LYS A 60 18.47 10.61 -6.25
N ALA A 61 17.96 9.76 -7.14
CA ALA A 61 18.29 8.35 -7.05
C ALA A 61 19.77 8.22 -7.43
N GLU A 62 20.65 8.03 -6.44
CA GLU A 62 21.96 7.46 -6.70
C GLU A 62 21.85 5.98 -6.37
N GLU A 63 22.01 5.17 -7.41
CA GLU A 63 22.27 3.75 -7.33
C GLU A 63 23.30 3.47 -6.24
N SER A 64 23.04 2.48 -5.40
CA SER A 64 24.13 1.77 -4.74
C SER A 64 24.03 0.31 -5.15
N SER A 65 24.78 0.06 -6.21
CA SER A 65 25.28 -1.21 -6.71
C SER A 65 25.63 -2.20 -5.60
N SER A 66 25.43 -3.46 -5.96
CA SER A 66 26.20 -4.60 -5.46
C SER A 66 27.69 -4.30 -5.32
N ALA A 67 28.27 -4.75 -4.21
CA ALA A 67 29.66 -5.21 -4.10
C ALA A 67 29.72 -6.27 -3.00
#